data_AF-A0A520YPU9-F1
#
_entry.id   AF-A0A520YPU9-F1
#
_cell.length_a   1.000
_cell.length_b   1.000
_cell.length_c   1.000
_cell.angle_alpha   90.00
_cell.angle_beta   90.00
_cell.angle_gamma   90.00
#
_symmetry.space_group_name_H-M   'P 1'
#
loop_
_entity.id
_entity.type
_entity.pdbx_description
1 polymer ?
#
loop_
_entity_poly.entity_id
_entity_poly.type
_entity_poly.pdbx_seq_one_letter_code
_entity_poly.pdbx_strand_id
1 'polypeptide(L)'
;MDDRADVVVIGAGLSGLCAARKLRAQGKSVLVIEARDRVGGRTRTEQIGRGTFDLGGQWIGPGQDRVHALANELGIQTFPTYSDGKKVLEVEGKVSTYKRSVASMSLPSLIQMQGALSYLHRVQKRISPTAPMSAEGAEDLDGETLETWRARFVKSGKILAVMDAAIRSIFGAEARELSALYFLMYLNAGGGLLSHSETRGGAQQDRFVPGAQSISNALAKELGDALILGAPVRTIVHHRDGVEAHCDSRSIAARFAVVAVPPPLAGRIEYEPPVSVGRDQVTQRFAMGAAVKVLVTYERAFWREAGLSGEVVSSDGPLSVVYDNTSHDGQQPALVGFVVGSQARQWSAQPLSDRKRRVANALARYFGEEARSFEEYHELDWGAEPWSRGGPVGGLPPGVLTKSFAHLRKPEGRIHWAGTEAATEWIGYMEGAIQSGERAADEVLRRL
;
A
#
# COMPACT_ATOMS: atom_id res chain seq x y z
N MET A 1 -2.77 6.95 -34.73
CA MET A 1 -1.90 7.27 -33.58
C MET A 1 -0.65 6.45 -33.78
N ASP A 2 0.52 7.08 -33.83
CA ASP A 2 1.76 6.36 -34.08
C ASP A 2 2.09 5.48 -32.88
N ASP A 3 2.43 4.21 -33.11
CA ASP A 3 2.96 3.27 -32.11
C ASP A 3 4.42 3.63 -31.73
N ARG A 4 4.73 4.92 -31.62
CA ARG A 4 6.08 5.47 -31.40
C ARG A 4 6.07 6.64 -30.42
N ALA A 5 7.03 6.64 -29.49
CA ALA A 5 7.22 7.72 -28.52
C ALA A 5 8.71 7.85 -28.10
N ASP A 6 9.07 8.94 -27.41
CA ASP A 6 10.37 9.01 -26.72
C ASP A 6 10.40 8.00 -25.58
N VAL A 7 9.29 7.89 -24.84
CA VAL A 7 9.18 7.01 -23.68
C VAL A 7 7.86 6.25 -23.68
N VAL A 8 7.92 4.95 -23.42
CA VAL A 8 6.74 4.15 -23.08
C VAL A 8 6.70 3.90 -21.57
N VAL A 9 5.57 4.19 -20.93
CA VAL A 9 5.35 3.94 -19.50
C VAL A 9 4.40 2.76 -19.35
N ILE A 10 4.81 1.75 -18.58
CA ILE A 10 4.07 0.50 -18.42
C ILE A 10 3.45 0.50 -17.02
N GLY A 11 2.11 0.62 -16.98
CA GLY A 11 1.28 0.75 -15.79
C GLY A 11 0.76 2.17 -15.58
N ALA A 12 -0.56 2.35 -15.60
CA ALA A 12 -1.26 3.61 -15.30
C ALA A 12 -1.73 3.70 -13.85
N GLY A 13 -0.91 3.17 -12.93
CA GLY A 13 -0.98 3.54 -11.51
C GLY A 13 -0.37 4.94 -11.29
N LEU A 14 -0.53 5.47 -10.09
CA LEU A 14 -0.07 6.83 -9.75
C LEU A 14 1.41 7.07 -10.11
N SER A 15 2.28 6.06 -9.91
CA SER A 15 3.71 6.17 -10.25
C SER A 15 3.96 6.36 -11.75
N GLY A 16 3.30 5.56 -12.60
CA GLY A 16 3.46 5.68 -14.05
C GLY A 16 2.82 6.97 -14.60
N LEU A 17 1.66 7.36 -14.07
CA LEU A 17 1.00 8.61 -14.47
C LEU A 17 1.84 9.84 -14.12
N CYS A 18 2.44 9.90 -12.93
CA CYS A 18 3.35 10.98 -12.55
C CYS A 18 4.65 10.99 -13.38
N ALA A 19 5.21 9.81 -13.68
CA ALA A 19 6.37 9.71 -14.58
C ALA A 19 6.04 10.28 -15.98
N ALA A 20 4.89 9.88 -16.54
CA ALA A 20 4.43 10.34 -17.85
C ALA A 20 4.18 11.85 -17.88
N ARG A 21 3.51 12.38 -16.84
CA ARG A 21 3.25 13.81 -16.69
C ARG A 21 4.54 14.62 -16.67
N LYS A 22 5.53 14.20 -15.87
CA LYS A 22 6.82 14.87 -15.75
C LYS A 22 7.60 14.86 -17.07
N LEU A 23 7.62 13.73 -17.77
CA LEU A 23 8.26 13.60 -19.09
C LEU A 23 7.61 14.52 -20.13
N ARG A 24 6.27 14.57 -20.17
CA ARG A 24 5.53 15.47 -21.08
C ARG A 24 5.74 16.95 -20.76
N ALA A 25 5.84 17.31 -19.48
CA ALA A 25 6.18 18.67 -19.07
C ALA A 25 7.56 19.13 -19.58
N GLN A 26 8.45 18.18 -19.91
CA GLN A 26 9.75 18.44 -20.53
C GLN A 26 9.73 18.27 -22.07
N GLY A 27 8.54 18.32 -22.68
CA GLY A 27 8.35 18.26 -24.13
C GLY A 27 8.59 16.89 -24.76
N LYS A 28 8.66 15.80 -23.98
CA LYS A 28 8.87 14.45 -24.51
C LYS A 28 7.54 13.83 -24.94
N SER A 29 7.56 13.08 -26.04
CA SER A 29 6.42 12.24 -26.45
C SER A 29 6.35 10.99 -25.56
N VAL A 30 5.18 10.71 -25.00
CA VAL A 30 4.99 9.61 -24.05
C VAL A 30 3.73 8.84 -24.39
N LEU A 31 3.81 7.51 -24.37
CA LEU A 31 2.64 6.62 -24.36
C LEU A 31 2.59 5.87 -23.03
N VAL A 32 1.40 5.77 -22.44
CA VAL A 32 1.17 5.01 -21.20
C VAL A 32 0.31 3.80 -21.53
N ILE A 33 0.80 2.61 -21.20
CA ILE A 33 0.11 1.34 -21.45
C ILE A 33 -0.35 0.74 -20.12
N GLU A 34 -1.62 0.39 -20.01
CA GLU A 34 -2.23 -0.20 -18.82
C GLU A 34 -2.94 -1.51 -19.15
N ALA A 35 -2.72 -2.51 -18.30
CA ALA A 35 -3.29 -3.83 -18.46
C ALA A 35 -4.80 -3.87 -18.22
N ARG A 36 -5.31 -3.03 -17.31
CA ARG A 36 -6.74 -2.90 -17.01
C ARG A 36 -7.45 -1.96 -17.98
N ASP A 37 -8.77 -2.01 -17.94
CA ASP A 37 -9.71 -1.06 -18.54
C ASP A 37 -9.86 0.25 -17.73
N ARG A 38 -9.02 0.46 -16.72
CA ARG A 38 -9.05 1.63 -15.82
C ARG A 38 -7.65 2.03 -15.37
N VAL A 39 -7.50 3.30 -15.03
CA VAL A 39 -6.31 3.83 -14.33
C VAL A 39 -6.43 3.68 -12.80
N GLY A 40 -5.36 4.03 -12.09
CA GLY A 40 -5.31 4.10 -10.63
C GLY A 40 -4.58 2.93 -9.97
N GLY A 41 -4.50 1.78 -10.63
CA GLY A 41 -3.81 0.60 -10.10
C GLY A 41 -4.39 0.18 -8.74
N ARG A 42 -3.63 0.43 -7.67
CA ARG A 42 -4.00 0.14 -6.26
C ARG A 42 -4.89 1.19 -5.60
N THR A 43 -5.20 2.29 -6.27
CA THR A 43 -6.34 3.15 -5.91
C THR A 43 -7.55 2.72 -6.74
N ARG A 44 -8.70 2.59 -6.07
CA ARG A 44 -9.97 2.18 -6.68
C ARG A 44 -11.09 2.80 -5.87
N THR A 45 -11.89 3.64 -6.51
CA THR A 45 -12.99 4.39 -5.91
C THR A 45 -14.30 3.94 -6.56
N GLU A 46 -15.35 3.74 -5.76
CA GLU A 46 -16.67 3.32 -6.21
C GLU A 46 -17.77 4.16 -5.56
N GLN A 47 -18.91 4.27 -6.25
CA GLN A 47 -20.16 4.81 -5.69
C GLN A 47 -20.90 3.67 -5.00
N ILE A 48 -21.14 3.79 -3.70
CA ILE A 48 -21.78 2.77 -2.87
C ILE A 48 -22.81 3.47 -1.98
N GLY A 49 -24.08 3.05 -2.08
CA GLY A 49 -25.19 3.76 -1.47
C GLY A 49 -25.21 5.23 -1.86
N ARG A 50 -25.22 6.11 -0.85
CA ARG A 50 -25.23 7.57 -1.00
C ARG A 50 -23.84 8.20 -1.00
N GLY A 51 -22.76 7.41 -0.99
CA GLY A 51 -21.40 7.91 -0.81
C GLY A 51 -20.39 7.39 -1.82
N THR A 52 -19.29 8.11 -1.93
CA THR A 52 -18.10 7.71 -2.68
C THR A 52 -17.09 7.09 -1.73
N PHE A 53 -16.66 5.86 -1.99
CA PHE A 53 -15.73 5.14 -1.12
C PHE A 53 -14.60 4.48 -1.90
N ASP A 54 -13.42 4.44 -1.28
CA ASP A 54 -12.27 3.74 -1.84
C ASP A 54 -12.28 2.27 -1.42
N LEU A 55 -12.14 1.36 -2.39
CA LEU A 55 -11.82 -0.06 -2.17
C LEU A 55 -10.31 -0.36 -2.25
N GLY A 56 -9.51 0.64 -2.65
CA GLY A 56 -8.05 0.60 -2.65
C GLY A 56 -7.39 1.46 -1.57
N GLY A 57 -6.18 1.95 -1.85
CA GLY A 57 -5.53 2.97 -1.04
C GLY A 57 -6.40 4.23 -0.98
N GLN A 58 -6.58 4.80 0.22
CA GLN A 58 -7.54 5.88 0.45
C GLN A 58 -7.04 7.03 1.33
N TRP A 59 -5.94 6.82 2.04
CA TRP A 59 -5.46 7.76 3.05
C TRP A 59 -4.17 8.46 2.65
N ILE A 60 -4.04 9.70 3.13
CA ILE A 60 -2.81 10.48 3.17
C ILE A 60 -2.65 11.10 4.56
N GLY A 61 -1.45 11.57 4.88
CA GLY A 61 -1.17 12.17 6.19
C GLY A 61 0.05 13.10 6.19
N PRO A 62 0.45 13.61 7.36
CA PRO A 62 1.61 14.47 7.49
C PRO A 62 2.89 13.82 6.97
N GLY A 63 3.73 14.60 6.29
CA GLY A 63 4.98 14.13 5.67
C GLY A 63 4.81 13.49 4.29
N GLN A 64 3.58 13.40 3.78
CA GLN A 64 3.28 12.95 2.41
C GLN A 64 3.05 14.16 1.49
N ASP A 65 4.07 14.99 1.35
CA ASP A 65 3.94 16.34 0.79
C ASP A 65 3.65 16.34 -0.73
N ARG A 66 4.13 15.34 -1.48
CA ARG A 66 3.92 15.27 -2.94
C ARG A 66 2.48 14.97 -3.27
N VAL A 67 1.85 14.03 -2.57
CA VAL A 67 0.44 13.69 -2.83
C VAL A 67 -0.48 14.84 -2.41
N HIS A 68 -0.18 15.55 -1.32
CA HIS A 68 -0.90 16.77 -0.94
C HIS A 68 -0.75 17.87 -2.00
N ALA A 69 0.48 18.13 -2.45
CA ALA A 69 0.75 19.14 -3.49
C ALA A 69 0.02 18.79 -4.80
N LEU A 70 0.08 17.54 -5.23
CA LEU A 70 -0.59 17.07 -6.44
C LEU A 70 -2.11 17.15 -6.34
N ALA A 71 -2.70 16.78 -5.20
CA ALA A 71 -4.13 16.91 -4.98
C ALA A 71 -4.57 18.39 -5.07
N ASN A 72 -3.82 19.30 -4.44
CA ASN A 72 -4.06 20.74 -4.52
C ASN A 72 -3.96 21.28 -5.95
N GLU A 73 -2.93 20.87 -6.69
CA GLU A 73 -2.75 21.28 -8.10
C GLU A 73 -3.91 20.84 -8.99
N LEU A 74 -4.45 19.64 -8.74
CA LEU A 74 -5.59 19.08 -9.48
C LEU A 74 -6.95 19.56 -8.95
N GLY A 75 -6.98 20.42 -7.93
CA GLY A 75 -8.22 20.91 -7.30
C GLY A 75 -9.01 19.84 -6.55
N ILE A 76 -8.35 18.77 -6.10
CA ILE A 76 -8.96 17.65 -5.38
C ILE A 76 -8.95 17.95 -3.89
N GLN A 77 -10.14 18.13 -3.31
CA GLN A 77 -10.29 18.40 -1.88
C GLN A 77 -10.07 17.14 -1.04
N THR A 78 -9.52 17.35 0.15
CA THR A 78 -9.35 16.33 1.19
C THR A 78 -10.23 16.64 2.40
N PHE A 79 -10.45 15.64 3.24
CA PHE A 79 -11.21 15.77 4.48
C PHE A 79 -10.66 14.79 5.54
N PRO A 80 -10.75 15.13 6.84
CA PRO A 80 -10.16 14.29 7.88
C PRO A 80 -10.95 12.98 8.08
N THR A 81 -10.24 11.91 8.40
CA THR A 81 -10.81 10.68 8.94
C THR A 81 -11.35 10.96 10.34
N TYR A 82 -12.61 10.60 10.57
CA TYR A 82 -13.21 10.74 11.90
C TYR A 82 -12.48 9.83 12.90
N SER A 83 -12.00 10.42 14.00
CA SER A 83 -11.23 9.71 15.02
C SER A 83 -11.63 10.11 16.45
N ASP A 84 -12.77 10.79 16.62
CA ASP A 84 -13.21 11.30 17.92
C ASP A 84 -14.01 10.24 18.68
N GLY A 85 -13.70 10.06 19.96
CA GLY A 85 -14.35 9.06 20.82
C GLY A 85 -13.37 8.03 21.37
N LYS A 86 -13.89 6.95 21.93
CA LYS A 86 -13.08 5.82 22.40
C LYS A 86 -12.80 4.86 21.23
N LYS A 87 -11.57 4.37 21.14
CA LYS A 87 -11.17 3.26 20.28
C LYS A 87 -11.47 1.93 20.96
N VAL A 88 -11.58 0.86 20.18
CA VAL A 88 -11.82 -0.52 20.66
C VAL A 88 -10.54 -1.36 20.50
N LEU A 89 -10.20 -2.13 21.53
CA LEU A 89 -9.13 -3.13 21.48
C LEU A 89 -9.73 -4.52 21.76
N GLU A 90 -9.49 -5.47 20.86
CA GLU A 90 -9.72 -6.89 21.08
C GLU A 90 -8.40 -7.66 21.11
N VAL A 91 -8.10 -8.28 22.25
CA VAL A 91 -6.93 -9.18 22.39
C VAL A 91 -7.27 -10.33 23.32
N GLU A 92 -6.87 -11.55 22.97
CA GLU A 92 -7.12 -12.77 23.74
C GLU A 92 -8.62 -12.97 24.03
N GLY A 93 -9.47 -12.64 23.06
CA GLY A 93 -10.93 -12.75 23.15
C GLY A 93 -11.56 -11.74 24.11
N LYS A 94 -10.84 -10.72 24.59
CA LYS A 94 -11.38 -9.65 25.46
C LYS A 94 -11.47 -8.34 24.71
N VAL A 95 -12.67 -7.75 24.71
CA VAL A 95 -12.93 -6.43 24.15
C VAL A 95 -12.85 -5.37 25.25
N SER A 96 -12.13 -4.29 24.96
CA SER A 96 -11.96 -3.14 25.86
C SER A 96 -11.96 -1.83 25.07
N THR A 97 -12.15 -0.70 25.74
CA THR A 97 -12.14 0.63 25.10
C THR A 97 -11.08 1.54 25.71
N TYR A 98 -10.52 2.44 24.90
CA TYR A 98 -9.46 3.36 25.30
C TYR A 98 -9.54 4.69 24.55
N LYS A 99 -9.03 5.78 25.15
CA LYS A 99 -9.07 7.13 24.55
C LYS A 99 -7.73 7.63 24.00
N ARG A 100 -6.60 7.08 24.47
CA ARG A 100 -5.25 7.55 24.09
C ARG A 100 -4.72 6.75 22.89
N SER A 101 -3.57 7.15 22.35
CA SER A 101 -2.86 6.38 21.31
C SER A 101 -2.49 4.97 21.78
N VAL A 102 -2.09 4.83 23.05
CA VAL A 102 -1.74 3.54 23.64
C VAL A 102 -2.98 2.86 24.21
N ALA A 103 -3.14 1.58 23.86
CA ALA A 103 -4.29 0.77 24.26
C ALA A 103 -4.45 0.67 25.79
N SER A 104 -5.67 0.40 26.26
CA SER A 104 -5.94 0.15 27.69
C SER A 104 -5.25 -1.14 28.15
N MET A 105 -4.01 -1.00 28.59
CA MET A 105 -3.20 -2.08 29.14
C MET A 105 -2.94 -1.84 30.63
N SER A 106 -2.61 -2.91 31.35
CA SER A 106 -2.13 -2.79 32.73
C SER A 106 -0.80 -2.03 32.77
N LEU A 107 -0.48 -1.40 33.90
CA LEU A 107 0.75 -0.62 34.05
C LEU A 107 2.03 -1.44 33.72
N PRO A 108 2.17 -2.72 34.12
CA PRO A 108 3.31 -3.55 33.69
C PRO A 108 3.40 -3.73 32.17
N SER A 109 2.26 -3.93 31.49
CA SER A 109 2.23 -4.06 30.04
C SER A 109 2.59 -2.76 29.32
N LEU A 110 2.20 -1.59 29.87
CA LEU A 110 2.61 -0.29 29.34
C LEU A 110 4.12 -0.08 29.44
N ILE A 111 4.74 -0.47 30.56
CA ILE A 111 6.21 -0.40 30.74
C ILE A 111 6.92 -1.29 29.73
N GLN A 112 6.45 -2.53 29.56
CA GLN A 112 7.02 -3.46 28.58
C GLN A 112 6.85 -2.95 27.14
N MET A 113 5.69 -2.39 26.79
CA MET A 113 5.44 -1.78 25.48
C MET A 113 6.40 -0.61 25.26
N GLN A 114 6.55 0.27 26.25
CA GLN A 114 7.49 1.39 26.16
C GLN A 114 8.93 0.91 26.00
N GLY A 115 9.35 -0.15 26.70
CA GLY A 115 10.66 -0.77 26.53
C GLY A 115 10.88 -1.33 25.12
N ALA A 116 9.87 -2.03 24.58
CA ALA A 116 9.91 -2.56 23.22
C ALA A 116 10.01 -1.46 22.16
N LEU A 117 9.18 -0.41 22.27
CA LEU A 117 9.23 0.75 21.38
C LEU A 117 10.57 1.49 21.50
N SER A 118 11.12 1.62 22.71
CA SER A 118 12.43 2.26 22.94
C SER A 118 13.57 1.44 22.32
N TYR A 119 13.52 0.12 22.42
CA TYR A 119 14.48 -0.77 21.74
C TYR A 119 14.37 -0.64 20.22
N LEU A 120 13.15 -0.75 19.68
CA LEU A 120 12.87 -0.59 18.24
C LEU A 120 13.43 0.74 17.72
N HIS A 121 13.10 1.84 18.40
CA HIS A 121 13.54 3.19 18.02
C HIS A 121 15.08 3.33 18.03
N ARG A 122 15.75 2.72 19.01
CA ARG A 122 17.22 2.73 19.08
C ARG A 122 17.88 1.99 17.92
N VAL A 123 17.32 0.85 17.50
CA VAL A 123 17.85 0.11 16.34
C VAL A 123 17.52 0.84 15.05
N GLN A 124 16.28 1.35 14.92
CA GLN A 124 15.84 2.14 13.77
C GLN A 124 16.78 3.31 13.46
N LYS A 125 17.27 4.06 14.45
CA LYS A 125 18.19 5.18 14.23
C LYS A 125 19.46 4.83 13.46
N ARG A 126 19.84 3.55 13.41
CA ARG A 126 21.05 3.09 12.72
C ARG A 126 20.79 2.66 11.27
N ILE A 127 19.53 2.56 10.86
CA ILE A 127 19.15 2.05 9.54
C ILE A 127 18.75 3.22 8.64
N SER A 128 19.47 3.42 7.54
CA SER A 128 19.05 4.40 6.53
C SER A 128 17.92 3.84 5.67
N PRO A 129 16.86 4.61 5.34
CA PRO A 129 15.86 4.17 4.37
C PRO A 129 16.41 4.10 2.93
N THR A 130 17.51 4.83 2.63
CA THR A 130 18.12 4.86 1.29
C THR A 130 19.33 3.92 1.17
N ALA A 131 20.00 3.62 2.28
CA ALA A 131 21.19 2.76 2.33
C ALA A 131 21.15 1.79 3.53
N PRO A 132 20.11 0.94 3.66
CA PRO A 132 19.95 0.04 4.82
C PRO A 132 21.07 -0.99 4.94
N MET A 133 21.62 -1.44 3.81
CA MET A 133 22.72 -2.40 3.72
C MET A 133 24.06 -1.88 4.27
N SER A 134 24.20 -0.57 4.46
CA SER A 134 25.42 0.05 5.02
C SER A 134 25.42 0.08 6.54
N ALA A 135 24.32 -0.33 7.19
CA ALA A 135 24.25 -0.37 8.65
C ALA A 135 25.12 -1.50 9.23
N GLU A 136 25.71 -1.26 10.39
CA GLU A 136 26.38 -2.30 11.16
C GLU A 136 25.39 -3.43 11.51
N GLY A 137 25.77 -4.68 11.22
CA GLY A 137 24.89 -5.84 11.42
C GLY A 137 23.74 -5.96 10.41
N ALA A 138 23.80 -5.26 9.27
CA ALA A 138 22.76 -5.36 8.23
C ALA A 138 22.56 -6.79 7.72
N GLU A 139 23.64 -7.56 7.50
CA GLU A 139 23.52 -8.96 7.06
C GLU A 139 22.83 -9.84 8.11
N ASP A 140 23.12 -9.63 9.40
CA ASP A 140 22.48 -10.39 10.49
C ASP A 140 21.00 -10.05 10.61
N LEU A 141 20.65 -8.76 10.53
CA LEU A 141 19.25 -8.30 10.56
C LEU A 141 18.46 -8.74 9.33
N ASP A 142 19.10 -8.80 8.17
CA ASP A 142 18.47 -9.28 6.95
C ASP A 142 18.40 -10.80 6.92
N GLY A 143 19.31 -11.51 7.58
CA GLY A 143 19.30 -12.97 7.70
C GLY A 143 18.24 -13.52 8.67
N GLU A 144 17.55 -12.64 9.40
CA GLU A 144 16.58 -13.01 10.43
C GLU A 144 15.15 -12.54 10.08
N THR A 145 14.15 -13.35 10.43
CA THR A 145 12.76 -12.91 10.33
C THR A 145 12.43 -11.84 11.38
N LEU A 146 11.47 -10.97 11.08
CA LEU A 146 10.95 -10.00 12.04
C LEU A 146 10.38 -10.69 13.29
N GLU A 147 9.80 -11.90 13.15
CA GLU A 147 9.32 -12.70 14.26
C GLU A 147 10.43 -13.14 15.21
N THR A 148 11.52 -13.70 14.70
CA THR A 148 12.64 -14.17 15.52
C THR A 148 13.35 -12.98 16.18
N TRP A 149 13.56 -11.90 15.42
CA TRP A 149 14.21 -10.69 15.93
C TRP A 149 13.42 -10.03 17.06
N ARG A 150 12.10 -9.82 16.87
CA ARG A 150 11.26 -9.14 17.87
C ARG A 150 11.09 -9.95 19.15
N ALA A 151 11.11 -11.28 19.07
CA ALA A 151 10.97 -12.17 20.22
C ALA A 151 12.08 -11.96 21.26
N ARG A 152 13.20 -11.31 20.90
CA ARG A 152 14.29 -10.96 21.82
C ARG A 152 13.88 -9.90 22.85
N PHE A 153 13.04 -8.94 22.46
CA PHE A 153 12.67 -7.79 23.30
C PHE A 153 11.16 -7.67 23.58
N VAL A 154 10.31 -8.45 22.92
CA VAL A 154 8.88 -8.55 23.21
C VAL A 154 8.58 -9.93 23.81
N LYS A 155 8.20 -9.97 25.09
CA LYS A 155 7.95 -11.24 25.81
C LYS A 155 6.48 -11.46 26.21
N SER A 156 5.66 -10.41 26.22
CA SER A 156 4.24 -10.53 26.56
C SER A 156 3.43 -10.93 25.34
N GLY A 157 2.61 -11.99 25.48
CA GLY A 157 1.68 -12.44 24.44
C GLY A 157 0.73 -11.33 23.98
N LYS A 158 0.16 -10.57 24.93
CA LYS A 158 -0.70 -9.41 24.63
C LYS A 158 0.01 -8.34 23.80
N ILE A 159 1.26 -8.00 24.11
CA ILE A 159 2.03 -6.99 23.35
C ILE A 159 2.37 -7.53 21.95
N LEU A 160 2.78 -8.80 21.88
CA LEU A 160 3.07 -9.48 20.63
C LEU A 160 1.84 -9.49 19.71
N ALA A 161 0.66 -9.81 20.24
CA ALA A 161 -0.61 -9.80 19.52
C ALA A 161 -0.97 -8.42 18.94
N VAL A 162 -0.76 -7.34 19.70
CA VAL A 162 -0.98 -5.96 19.22
C VAL A 162 0.03 -5.58 18.14
N MET A 163 1.31 -5.92 18.32
CA MET A 163 2.33 -5.69 17.30
C MET A 163 2.06 -6.49 16.03
N ASP A 164 1.58 -7.72 16.14
CA ASP A 164 1.16 -8.55 15.02
C ASP A 164 -0.03 -7.98 14.26
N ALA A 165 -1.03 -7.44 14.97
CA ALA A 165 -2.12 -6.72 14.33
C ALA A 165 -1.61 -5.52 13.51
N ALA A 166 -0.68 -4.74 14.07
CA ALA A 166 -0.07 -3.61 13.36
C ALA A 166 0.76 -4.07 12.14
N ILE A 167 1.63 -5.06 12.29
CA ILE A 167 2.46 -5.60 11.21
C ILE A 167 1.58 -6.13 10.07
N ARG A 168 0.57 -6.95 10.38
CA ARG A 168 -0.34 -7.46 9.36
C ARG A 168 -1.11 -6.34 8.67
N SER A 169 -1.52 -5.30 9.39
CA SER A 169 -2.24 -4.17 8.81
C SER A 169 -1.35 -3.31 7.89
N ILE A 170 -0.07 -3.13 8.24
CA ILE A 170 0.88 -2.36 7.42
C ILE A 170 1.32 -3.15 6.19
N PHE A 171 1.65 -4.43 6.34
CA PHE A 171 2.32 -5.23 5.29
C PHE A 171 1.41 -6.21 4.56
N GLY A 172 0.24 -6.56 5.12
CA GLY A 172 -0.53 -7.70 4.64
C GLY A 172 0.19 -9.05 4.81
N ALA A 173 1.18 -9.13 5.70
CA ALA A 173 2.05 -10.30 5.86
C ALA A 173 2.25 -10.63 7.34
N GLU A 174 2.61 -11.88 7.62
CA GLU A 174 3.00 -12.31 8.97
C GLU A 174 4.46 -11.90 9.25
N ALA A 175 4.80 -11.64 10.51
CA ALA A 175 6.15 -11.24 10.88
C ALA A 175 7.23 -12.28 10.52
N ARG A 176 6.88 -13.57 10.52
CA ARG A 176 7.78 -14.66 10.10
C ARG A 176 8.13 -14.63 8.59
N GLU A 177 7.41 -13.86 7.80
CA GLU A 177 7.61 -13.75 6.35
C GLU A 177 8.48 -12.55 5.97
N LEU A 178 8.77 -11.66 6.91
CA LEU A 178 9.46 -10.39 6.67
C LEU A 178 10.89 -10.44 7.22
N SER A 179 11.84 -9.89 6.48
CA SER A 179 13.18 -9.53 6.96
C SER A 179 13.09 -8.45 8.05
N ALA A 180 13.84 -8.61 9.15
CA ALA A 180 13.88 -7.59 10.20
C ALA A 180 14.53 -6.28 9.68
N LEU A 181 15.56 -6.38 8.84
CA LEU A 181 16.17 -5.21 8.20
C LEU A 181 15.18 -4.48 7.29
N TYR A 182 14.42 -5.22 6.47
CA TYR A 182 13.40 -4.63 5.59
C TYR A 182 12.33 -3.88 6.39
N PHE A 183 11.84 -4.47 7.48
CA PHE A 183 10.89 -3.82 8.37
C PHE A 183 11.43 -2.49 8.93
N LEU A 184 12.68 -2.47 9.41
CA LEU A 184 13.31 -1.26 9.94
C LEU A 184 13.48 -0.18 8.88
N MET A 185 13.97 -0.55 7.69
CA MET A 185 14.09 0.35 6.53
C MET A 185 12.73 0.95 6.16
N TYR A 186 11.70 0.12 6.05
CA TYR A 186 10.36 0.52 5.67
C TYR A 186 9.78 1.55 6.66
N LEU A 187 9.89 1.27 7.97
CA LEU A 187 9.44 2.21 8.99
C LEU A 187 10.18 3.55 8.91
N ASN A 188 11.49 3.55 8.69
CA ASN A 188 12.26 4.78 8.54
C ASN A 188 11.95 5.56 7.27
N ALA A 189 11.41 4.91 6.23
CA ALA A 189 10.98 5.60 5.02
C ALA A 189 9.71 6.44 5.23
N GLY A 190 8.89 6.15 6.24
CA GLY A 190 7.61 6.84 6.51
C GLY A 190 7.44 7.31 7.96
N GLY A 191 8.51 7.75 8.62
CA GLY A 191 8.41 8.42 9.93
C GLY A 191 8.22 7.50 11.16
N GLY A 192 8.42 6.18 11.01
CA GLY A 192 8.41 5.20 12.10
C GLY A 192 7.04 4.55 12.35
N LEU A 193 7.00 3.62 13.31
CA LEU A 193 5.83 2.75 13.54
C LEU A 193 4.53 3.53 13.82
N LEU A 194 4.58 4.56 14.67
CA LEU A 194 3.40 5.34 15.03
C LEU A 194 2.87 6.15 13.84
N SER A 195 3.76 6.75 13.05
CA SER A 195 3.35 7.47 11.84
C SER A 195 2.60 6.56 10.86
N HIS A 196 3.00 5.28 10.75
CA HIS A 196 2.31 4.30 9.90
C HIS A 196 0.99 3.77 10.47
N SER A 197 0.74 3.92 11.78
CA SER A 197 -0.36 3.22 12.48
C SER A 197 -1.44 4.15 13.02
N GLU A 198 -1.21 5.46 13.09
CA GLU A 198 -2.12 6.42 13.70
C GLU A 198 -2.96 7.20 12.68
N THR A 199 -4.22 7.42 13.04
CA THR A 199 -5.12 8.32 12.32
C THR A 199 -4.70 9.77 12.50
N ARG A 200 -4.78 10.32 13.72
CA ARG A 200 -4.42 11.72 13.98
C ARG A 200 -2.90 11.88 13.98
N GLY A 201 -2.38 12.73 13.09
CA GLY A 201 -0.94 12.98 12.98
C GLY A 201 -0.14 11.83 12.33
N GLY A 202 -0.82 10.82 11.78
CA GLY A 202 -0.20 9.70 11.07
C GLY A 202 -0.77 9.49 9.67
N ALA A 203 -0.47 8.35 9.08
CA ALA A 203 -0.72 8.05 7.66
C ALA A 203 -2.20 7.90 7.31
N GLN A 204 -3.09 7.72 8.30
CA GLN A 204 -4.53 7.56 8.09
C GLN A 204 -5.33 8.87 8.31
N GLN A 205 -4.65 10.03 8.39
CA GLN A 205 -5.28 11.28 8.80
C GLN A 205 -6.38 11.77 7.87
N ASP A 206 -6.10 11.88 6.57
CA ASP A 206 -6.97 12.52 5.60
C ASP A 206 -7.36 11.56 4.47
N ARG A 207 -8.54 11.79 3.89
CA ARG A 207 -9.08 11.10 2.71
C ARG A 207 -9.45 12.12 1.65
N PHE A 208 -9.73 11.65 0.43
CA PHE A 208 -10.12 12.51 -0.69
C PHE A 208 -11.63 12.56 -0.82
N VAL A 209 -12.21 13.76 -0.96
CA VAL A 209 -13.66 13.94 -1.15
C VAL A 209 -14.21 13.12 -2.33
N PRO A 210 -13.61 13.17 -3.53
CA PRO A 210 -14.03 12.33 -4.66
C PRO A 210 -13.37 10.93 -4.67
N GLY A 211 -12.71 10.51 -3.59
CA GLY A 211 -11.92 9.27 -3.50
C GLY A 211 -10.52 9.34 -4.12
N ALA A 212 -9.61 8.49 -3.69
CA ALA A 212 -8.19 8.56 -4.04
C ALA A 212 -7.89 8.28 -5.52
N GLN A 213 -8.76 7.52 -6.21
CA GLN A 213 -8.59 7.26 -7.65
C GLN A 213 -8.77 8.52 -8.50
N SER A 214 -9.42 9.55 -7.96
CA SER A 214 -9.62 10.84 -8.65
C SER A 214 -8.32 11.48 -9.14
N ILE A 215 -7.21 11.34 -8.40
CA ILE A 215 -5.89 11.83 -8.83
C ILE A 215 -5.49 11.16 -10.14
N SER A 216 -5.59 9.82 -10.20
CA SER A 216 -5.23 9.07 -11.40
C SER A 216 -6.16 9.37 -12.56
N ASN A 217 -7.46 9.56 -12.30
CA ASN A 217 -8.43 9.95 -13.31
C ASN A 217 -8.13 11.34 -13.91
N ALA A 218 -7.75 12.31 -13.07
CA ALA A 218 -7.39 13.65 -13.51
C ALA A 218 -6.10 13.62 -14.36
N LEU A 219 -5.07 12.90 -13.93
CA LEU A 219 -3.84 12.71 -14.70
C LEU A 219 -4.08 11.97 -16.03
N ALA A 220 -4.95 10.97 -16.04
CA ALA A 220 -5.33 10.27 -17.26
C ALA A 220 -6.02 11.19 -18.27
N LYS A 221 -6.87 12.12 -17.79
CA LYS A 221 -7.50 13.13 -18.64
C LYS A 221 -6.48 14.06 -19.30
N GLU A 222 -5.40 14.42 -18.60
CA GLU A 222 -4.30 15.21 -19.19
C GLU A 222 -3.56 14.45 -20.30
N LEU A 223 -3.43 13.12 -20.17
CA LEU A 223 -2.81 12.25 -21.18
C LEU A 223 -3.67 12.12 -22.44
N GLY A 224 -4.99 12.02 -22.27
CA GLY A 224 -5.94 11.79 -23.36
C GLY A 224 -5.54 10.57 -24.18
N ASP A 225 -5.38 10.79 -25.47
CA ASP A 225 -5.00 9.82 -26.48
C ASP A 225 -3.68 9.08 -26.21
N ALA A 226 -2.77 9.65 -25.42
CA ALA A 226 -1.52 8.99 -25.05
C ALA A 226 -1.69 7.77 -24.11
N LEU A 227 -2.90 7.57 -23.54
CA LEU A 227 -3.21 6.47 -22.64
C LEU A 227 -3.88 5.32 -23.39
N ILE A 228 -3.32 4.12 -23.24
CA ILE A 228 -3.81 2.88 -23.86
C ILE A 228 -4.20 1.91 -22.75
N LEU A 229 -5.49 1.66 -22.60
CA LEU A 229 -6.08 0.73 -21.64
C LEU A 229 -6.30 -0.65 -22.25
N GLY A 230 -6.48 -1.67 -21.41
CA GLY A 230 -6.78 -3.05 -21.82
C GLY A 230 -5.64 -3.72 -22.59
N ALA A 231 -4.41 -3.22 -22.43
CA ALA A 231 -3.24 -3.63 -23.19
C ALA A 231 -2.14 -4.16 -22.24
N PRO A 232 -2.24 -5.41 -21.77
CA PRO A 232 -1.19 -5.97 -20.92
C PRO A 232 0.10 -6.15 -21.71
N VAL A 233 1.20 -5.53 -21.25
CA VAL A 233 2.54 -5.79 -21.81
C VAL A 233 2.99 -7.19 -21.38
N ARG A 234 3.34 -8.02 -22.37
CA ARG A 234 3.83 -9.39 -22.19
C ARG A 234 5.34 -9.48 -22.32
N THR A 235 5.89 -8.74 -23.28
CA THR A 235 7.30 -8.81 -23.63
C THR A 235 7.86 -7.40 -23.80
N ILE A 236 9.08 -7.17 -23.33
CA ILE A 236 9.85 -5.96 -23.58
C ILE A 236 11.15 -6.36 -24.26
N VAL A 237 11.28 -6.02 -25.54
CA VAL A 237 12.53 -6.18 -26.30
C VAL A 237 13.29 -4.87 -26.25
N HIS A 238 14.56 -4.88 -25.86
CA HIS A 238 15.38 -3.68 -25.88
C HIS A 238 16.76 -3.92 -26.46
N HIS A 239 17.27 -2.91 -27.14
CA HIS A 239 18.56 -2.96 -27.82
C HIS A 239 19.27 -1.61 -27.67
N ARG A 240 20.37 -1.42 -28.42
CA ARG A 240 21.20 -0.22 -28.29
C ARG A 240 20.43 1.07 -28.57
N ASP A 241 19.44 1.04 -29.47
CA ASP A 241 18.81 2.25 -30.02
C ASP A 241 17.36 2.47 -29.58
N GLY A 242 16.71 1.48 -28.93
CA GLY A 242 15.33 1.61 -28.49
C GLY A 242 14.84 0.45 -27.63
N VAL A 243 13.54 0.50 -27.36
CA VAL A 243 12.73 -0.49 -26.64
C VAL A 243 11.44 -0.71 -27.43
N GLU A 244 10.96 -1.94 -27.48
CA GLU A 244 9.64 -2.30 -27.99
C GLU A 244 8.86 -3.01 -26.87
N ALA A 245 7.69 -2.48 -26.53
CA ALA A 245 6.76 -3.08 -25.58
C ALA A 245 5.64 -3.79 -26.34
N HIS A 246 5.56 -5.10 -26.21
CA HIS A 246 4.60 -5.94 -26.91
C HIS A 246 3.40 -6.26 -26.02
N CYS A 247 2.21 -5.93 -26.51
CA CYS A 247 0.92 -6.33 -25.95
C CYS A 247 0.27 -7.40 -26.84
N ASP A 248 -0.82 -8.01 -26.37
CA ASP A 248 -1.51 -9.09 -27.09
C ASP A 248 -1.97 -8.68 -28.51
N SER A 249 -2.24 -7.39 -28.76
CA SER A 249 -2.79 -6.89 -30.04
C SER A 249 -1.98 -5.79 -30.74
N ARG A 250 -0.89 -5.30 -30.14
CA ARG A 250 -0.06 -4.22 -30.69
C ARG A 250 1.33 -4.19 -30.05
N SER A 251 2.27 -3.51 -30.71
CA SER A 251 3.61 -3.26 -30.19
C SER A 251 3.87 -1.76 -30.20
N ILE A 252 4.57 -1.24 -29.18
CA ILE A 252 4.91 0.18 -29.06
C ILE A 252 6.43 0.32 -29.02
N ALA A 253 6.98 1.07 -29.98
CA ALA A 253 8.41 1.38 -30.01
C ALA A 253 8.70 2.71 -29.28
N ALA A 254 9.77 2.74 -28.50
CA ALA A 254 10.22 3.94 -27.80
C ALA A 254 11.74 4.01 -27.63
N ARG A 255 12.28 5.18 -27.26
CA ARG A 255 13.72 5.31 -26.94
C ARG A 255 14.05 4.76 -25.55
N PHE A 256 13.10 4.84 -24.61
CA PHE A 256 13.21 4.32 -23.25
C PHE A 256 11.87 3.74 -22.77
N ALA A 257 11.92 2.85 -21.78
CA ALA A 257 10.75 2.37 -21.08
C ALA A 257 10.83 2.70 -19.58
N VAL A 258 9.70 3.07 -18.98
CA VAL A 258 9.52 3.15 -17.53
C VAL A 258 8.53 2.06 -17.12
N VAL A 259 8.99 1.05 -16.41
CA VAL A 259 8.14 -0.02 -15.87
C VAL A 259 7.67 0.36 -14.48
N ALA A 260 6.39 0.72 -14.34
CA ALA A 260 5.77 1.26 -13.13
C ALA A 260 4.73 0.30 -12.51
N VAL A 261 4.95 -1.01 -12.63
CA VAL A 261 4.13 -2.07 -12.04
C VAL A 261 4.80 -2.69 -10.80
N PRO A 262 4.04 -3.30 -9.88
CA PRO A 262 4.60 -4.03 -8.73
C PRO A 262 5.72 -5.02 -9.12
N PRO A 263 6.76 -5.22 -8.28
CA PRO A 263 7.88 -6.08 -8.63
C PRO A 263 7.51 -7.52 -9.06
N PRO A 264 6.52 -8.19 -8.44
CA PRO A 264 6.09 -9.51 -8.89
C PRO A 264 5.40 -9.53 -10.26
N LEU A 265 4.86 -8.40 -10.71
CA LEU A 265 4.31 -8.23 -12.05
C LEU A 265 5.40 -7.87 -13.05
N ALA A 266 6.38 -7.04 -12.65
CA ALA A 266 7.54 -6.77 -13.48
C ALA A 266 8.33 -8.06 -13.80
N GLY A 267 8.44 -9.00 -12.85
CA GLY A 267 9.06 -10.31 -13.07
C GLY A 267 8.25 -11.29 -13.93
N ARG A 268 7.02 -10.96 -14.33
CA ARG A 268 6.18 -11.77 -15.24
C ARG A 268 6.17 -11.27 -16.67
N ILE A 269 6.83 -10.13 -16.92
CA ILE A 269 7.08 -9.64 -18.27
C ILE A 269 8.30 -10.39 -18.79
N GLU A 270 8.26 -10.87 -20.02
CA GLU A 270 9.41 -11.45 -20.71
C GLU A 270 10.33 -10.33 -21.19
N TYR A 271 11.65 -10.50 -21.06
CA TYR A 271 12.63 -9.49 -21.46
C TYR A 271 13.62 -10.08 -22.46
N GLU A 272 13.87 -9.35 -23.54
CA GLU A 272 14.85 -9.72 -24.57
C GLU A 272 15.84 -8.56 -24.82
N PRO A 273 17.13 -8.72 -24.49
CA PRO A 273 17.71 -9.82 -23.73
C PRO A 273 17.17 -9.91 -22.29
N PRO A 274 17.37 -11.04 -21.58
CA PRO A 274 16.95 -11.18 -20.20
C PRO A 274 17.55 -10.10 -19.30
N VAL A 275 16.78 -9.66 -18.30
CA VAL A 275 17.28 -8.76 -17.24
C VAL A 275 18.40 -9.43 -16.43
N SER A 276 19.18 -8.62 -15.71
CA SER A 276 20.27 -9.11 -14.87
C SER A 276 19.78 -10.12 -13.83
N VAL A 277 20.65 -11.06 -13.47
CA VAL A 277 20.36 -12.07 -12.43
C VAL A 277 19.90 -11.42 -11.12
N GLY A 278 20.50 -10.29 -10.73
CA GLY A 278 20.08 -9.57 -9.52
C GLY A 278 18.65 -9.02 -9.61
N ARG A 279 18.23 -8.57 -10.80
CA ARG A 279 16.86 -8.08 -11.03
C ARG A 279 15.86 -9.23 -11.00
N ASP A 280 16.16 -10.33 -11.69
CA ASP A 280 15.33 -11.53 -11.68
C ASP A 280 15.17 -12.08 -10.25
N GLN A 281 16.28 -12.19 -9.51
CA GLN A 281 16.28 -12.69 -8.12
C GLN A 281 15.43 -11.84 -7.17
N VAL A 282 15.47 -10.50 -7.26
CA VAL A 282 14.65 -9.65 -6.40
C VAL A 282 13.18 -9.76 -6.76
N THR A 283 12.81 -9.81 -8.05
CA THR A 283 11.40 -9.91 -8.45
C THR A 283 10.77 -11.27 -8.12
N GLN A 284 11.54 -12.35 -8.12
CA GLN A 284 11.08 -13.68 -7.68
C GLN A 284 10.81 -13.78 -6.17
N ARG A 285 11.52 -12.97 -5.38
CA ARG A 285 11.48 -13.04 -3.90
C ARG A 285 10.76 -11.86 -3.26
N PHE A 286 10.31 -10.89 -4.04
CA PHE A 286 9.41 -9.85 -3.58
C PHE A 286 8.00 -10.43 -3.53
N ALA A 287 7.32 -10.37 -2.40
CA ALA A 287 5.96 -10.86 -2.27
C ALA A 287 5.02 -9.69 -1.96
N MET A 288 3.90 -9.61 -2.66
CA MET A 288 2.82 -8.72 -2.24
C MET A 288 2.14 -9.29 -0.99
N GLY A 289 1.75 -8.42 -0.07
CA GLY A 289 0.91 -8.78 1.06
C GLY A 289 -0.45 -9.34 0.60
N ALA A 290 -1.15 -10.00 1.52
CA ALA A 290 -2.52 -10.42 1.35
C ALA A 290 -3.43 -9.51 2.18
N ALA A 291 -4.37 -8.85 1.53
CA ALA A 291 -5.34 -7.98 2.17
C ALA A 291 -6.69 -8.03 1.43
N VAL A 292 -7.77 -8.14 2.22
CA VAL A 292 -9.14 -7.91 1.78
C VAL A 292 -9.64 -6.67 2.50
N LYS A 293 -10.05 -5.67 1.72
CA LYS A 293 -10.68 -4.47 2.26
C LYS A 293 -12.18 -4.69 2.26
N VAL A 294 -12.81 -4.52 3.42
CA VAL A 294 -14.24 -4.70 3.63
C VAL A 294 -14.86 -3.35 3.96
N LEU A 295 -15.95 -3.00 3.28
CA LEU A 295 -16.75 -1.81 3.52
C LEU A 295 -18.17 -2.22 3.88
N VAL A 296 -18.70 -1.65 4.96
CA VAL A 296 -20.06 -1.90 5.43
C VAL A 296 -20.74 -0.56 5.66
N THR A 297 -21.89 -0.34 5.03
CA THR A 297 -22.66 0.91 5.16
C THR A 297 -23.85 0.74 6.09
N TYR A 298 -24.26 1.84 6.71
CA TYR A 298 -25.33 1.87 7.70
C TYR A 298 -26.20 3.12 7.50
N GLU A 299 -27.44 3.05 7.97
CA GLU A 299 -28.36 4.19 7.99
C GLU A 299 -27.87 5.29 8.96
N ARG A 300 -27.30 4.88 10.10
CA ARG A 300 -26.83 5.79 11.16
C ARG A 300 -25.42 5.42 11.60
N ALA A 301 -24.65 6.41 12.02
CA ALA A 301 -23.33 6.22 12.62
C ALA A 301 -23.46 5.88 14.12
N PHE A 302 -24.15 4.78 14.46
CA PHE A 302 -24.51 4.40 15.84
C PHE A 302 -23.28 4.26 16.77
N TRP A 303 -22.11 3.93 16.23
CA TRP A 303 -20.86 3.90 16.99
C TRP A 303 -20.46 5.30 17.47
N ARG A 304 -20.68 6.35 16.66
CA ARG A 304 -20.44 7.74 17.07
C ARG A 304 -21.42 8.18 18.16
N GLU A 305 -22.69 7.82 18.02
CA GLU A 305 -23.74 8.06 19.03
C GLU A 305 -23.37 7.42 20.38
N ALA A 306 -22.73 6.25 20.36
CA ALA A 306 -22.20 5.56 21.54
C ALA A 306 -20.86 6.13 22.06
N GLY A 307 -20.34 7.21 21.47
CA GLY A 307 -19.07 7.84 21.86
C GLY A 307 -17.82 7.05 21.46
N LEU A 308 -17.91 6.21 20.43
CA LEU A 308 -16.81 5.44 19.86
C LEU A 308 -16.29 6.11 18.57
N SER A 309 -14.99 5.97 18.30
CA SER A 309 -14.38 6.59 17.11
C SER A 309 -14.56 5.78 15.83
N GLY A 310 -15.05 4.55 15.91
CA GLY A 310 -15.03 3.59 14.81
C GLY A 310 -13.67 2.88 14.64
N GLU A 311 -12.63 3.29 15.38
CA GLU A 311 -11.33 2.62 15.35
C GLU A 311 -11.33 1.34 16.19
N VAL A 312 -10.88 0.25 15.58
CA VAL A 312 -10.66 -1.05 16.25
C VAL A 312 -9.26 -1.53 15.94
N VAL A 313 -8.59 -2.12 16.93
CA VAL A 313 -7.44 -3.02 16.75
C VAL A 313 -7.82 -4.38 17.31
N SER A 314 -7.70 -5.44 16.50
CA SER A 314 -7.97 -6.81 16.94
C SER A 314 -6.86 -7.78 16.55
N SER A 315 -6.49 -8.67 17.47
CA SER A 315 -5.62 -9.81 17.17
C SER A 315 -6.38 -11.08 16.78
N ASP A 316 -7.67 -11.17 17.12
CA ASP A 316 -8.42 -12.43 17.17
C ASP A 316 -9.52 -12.53 16.10
N GLY A 317 -10.08 -11.40 15.69
CA GLY A 317 -11.15 -11.31 14.71
C GLY A 317 -10.68 -11.41 13.25
N PRO A 318 -11.62 -11.51 12.29
CA PRO A 318 -11.30 -11.42 10.87
C PRO A 318 -10.74 -10.05 10.48
N LEU A 319 -11.15 -8.98 11.19
CA LEU A 319 -10.73 -7.61 10.91
C LEU A 319 -9.60 -7.23 11.88
N SER A 320 -8.36 -7.10 11.38
CA SER A 320 -7.23 -6.70 12.24
C SER A 320 -7.33 -5.22 12.66
N VAL A 321 -7.85 -4.38 11.76
CA VAL A 321 -8.19 -2.99 12.05
C VAL A 321 -9.51 -2.61 11.40
N VAL A 322 -10.22 -1.68 12.04
CA VAL A 322 -11.45 -1.04 11.54
C VAL A 322 -11.32 0.45 11.74
N TYR A 323 -11.90 1.25 10.84
CA TYR A 323 -12.00 2.70 10.94
C TYR A 323 -13.40 3.17 10.58
N ASP A 324 -13.79 4.31 11.13
CA ASP A 324 -14.89 5.07 10.56
C ASP A 324 -14.54 5.47 9.12
N ASN A 325 -15.46 5.16 8.21
CA ASN A 325 -15.29 5.47 6.80
C ASN A 325 -16.43 6.33 6.24
N THR A 326 -17.29 6.91 7.09
CA THR A 326 -18.45 7.73 6.70
C THR A 326 -18.09 8.71 5.58
N SER A 327 -19.01 8.90 4.63
CA SER A 327 -18.83 9.80 3.49
C SER A 327 -18.48 11.22 3.94
N HIS A 328 -17.80 11.99 3.06
CA HIS A 328 -17.30 13.32 3.38
C HIS A 328 -18.40 14.31 3.81
N ASP A 329 -19.62 14.12 3.32
CA ASP A 329 -20.82 14.92 3.61
C ASP A 329 -21.67 14.38 4.78
N GLY A 330 -21.24 13.27 5.38
CA GLY A 330 -21.95 12.60 6.48
C GLY A 330 -23.22 11.85 6.07
N GLN A 331 -23.59 11.84 4.78
CA GLN A 331 -24.86 11.27 4.31
C GLN A 331 -24.89 9.74 4.32
N GLN A 332 -23.72 9.09 4.23
CA GLN A 332 -23.60 7.65 4.27
C GLN A 332 -22.62 7.21 5.37
N PRO A 333 -23.12 6.87 6.57
CA PRO A 333 -22.35 6.17 7.59
C PRO A 333 -21.77 4.87 7.06
N ALA A 334 -20.49 4.64 7.33
CA ALA A 334 -19.80 3.42 6.93
C ALA A 334 -18.64 3.08 7.87
N LEU A 335 -18.34 1.78 7.97
CA LEU A 335 -17.14 1.24 8.59
C LEU A 335 -16.30 0.56 7.51
N VAL A 336 -14.98 0.75 7.58
CA VAL A 336 -14.02 0.03 6.73
C VAL A 336 -13.11 -0.82 7.61
N GLY A 337 -12.91 -2.07 7.23
CA GLY A 337 -12.05 -3.00 7.96
C GLY A 337 -11.18 -3.85 7.04
N PHE A 338 -10.13 -4.44 7.61
CA PHE A 338 -9.12 -5.16 6.84
C PHE A 338 -8.91 -6.57 7.37
N VAL A 339 -9.14 -7.55 6.50
CA VAL A 339 -8.67 -8.92 6.69
C VAL A 339 -7.28 -8.99 6.06
N VAL A 340 -6.27 -9.39 6.82
CA VAL A 340 -4.86 -9.29 6.39
C VAL A 340 -4.05 -10.53 6.72
N GLY A 341 -2.94 -10.73 6.01
CA GLY A 341 -2.00 -11.81 6.25
C GLY A 341 -2.57 -13.18 5.92
N SER A 342 -2.31 -14.16 6.78
CA SER A 342 -2.74 -15.55 6.58
C SER A 342 -4.26 -15.69 6.40
N GLN A 343 -5.07 -14.92 7.12
CA GLN A 343 -6.53 -14.95 6.99
C GLN A 343 -7.00 -14.49 5.61
N ALA A 344 -6.37 -13.46 5.04
CA ALA A 344 -6.73 -12.92 3.73
C ALA A 344 -6.50 -13.93 2.60
N ARG A 345 -5.41 -14.72 2.67
CA ARG A 345 -5.07 -15.73 1.64
C ARG A 345 -6.12 -16.81 1.45
N GLN A 346 -6.90 -17.10 2.48
CA GLN A 346 -7.96 -18.11 2.48
C GLN A 346 -9.35 -17.47 2.46
N TRP A 347 -9.43 -16.14 2.36
CA TRP A 347 -10.69 -15.42 2.51
C TRP A 347 -11.64 -15.75 1.37
N SER A 348 -11.23 -15.49 0.12
CA SER A 348 -12.06 -15.71 -1.07
C SER A 348 -12.39 -17.17 -1.36
N ALA A 349 -11.69 -18.12 -0.74
CA ALA A 349 -12.00 -19.56 -0.84
C ALA A 349 -13.27 -19.96 -0.06
N GLN A 350 -13.72 -19.14 0.90
CA GLN A 350 -14.92 -19.40 1.70
C GLN A 350 -16.17 -18.83 1.01
N PRO A 351 -17.39 -19.33 1.27
CA PRO A 351 -18.62 -18.72 0.74
C PRO A 351 -18.82 -17.26 1.20
N LEU A 352 -19.31 -16.39 0.31
CA LEU A 352 -19.57 -14.97 0.62
C LEU A 352 -20.50 -14.78 1.85
N SER A 353 -21.51 -15.63 2.00
CA SER A 353 -22.42 -15.60 3.16
C SER A 353 -21.70 -15.82 4.49
N ASP A 354 -20.70 -16.70 4.51
CA ASP A 354 -19.88 -16.97 5.69
C ASP A 354 -18.96 -15.81 6.02
N ARG A 355 -18.34 -15.21 5.00
CA ARG A 355 -17.49 -14.01 5.14
C ARG A 355 -18.28 -12.84 5.69
N LYS A 356 -19.45 -12.54 5.10
CA LYS A 356 -20.40 -11.53 5.58
C LYS A 356 -20.77 -11.75 7.04
N ARG A 357 -21.16 -12.98 7.41
CA ARG A 357 -21.53 -13.33 8.78
C ARG A 357 -20.37 -13.13 9.75
N ARG A 358 -19.14 -13.54 9.39
CA ARG A 358 -17.94 -13.36 10.21
C ARG A 358 -17.63 -11.88 10.46
N VAL A 359 -17.72 -11.04 9.42
CA VAL A 359 -17.53 -9.59 9.56
C VAL A 359 -18.62 -8.98 10.42
N ALA A 360 -19.90 -9.27 10.15
CA ALA A 360 -21.02 -8.74 10.94
C ALA A 360 -20.94 -9.14 12.42
N ASN A 361 -20.55 -10.39 12.71
CA ASN A 361 -20.32 -10.86 14.09
C ASN A 361 -19.18 -10.08 14.77
N ALA A 362 -18.09 -9.81 14.05
CA ALA A 362 -16.97 -9.04 14.59
C ALA A 362 -17.39 -7.59 14.88
N LEU A 363 -18.04 -6.92 13.93
CA LEU A 363 -18.52 -5.55 14.12
C LEU A 363 -19.56 -5.46 15.26
N ALA A 364 -20.46 -6.43 15.37
CA ALA A 364 -21.43 -6.48 16.47
C ALA A 364 -20.77 -6.64 17.84
N ARG A 365 -19.69 -7.41 17.89
CA ARG A 365 -18.87 -7.58 19.10
C ARG A 365 -18.15 -6.28 19.50
N TYR A 366 -17.82 -5.41 18.55
CA TYR A 366 -17.11 -4.15 18.80
C TYR A 366 -18.05 -2.99 19.11
N PHE A 367 -19.17 -2.89 18.39
CA PHE A 367 -20.03 -1.71 18.38
C PHE A 367 -21.47 -1.98 18.84
N GLY A 368 -21.82 -3.23 19.15
CA GLY A 368 -23.17 -3.64 19.56
C GLY A 368 -24.01 -4.20 18.41
N GLU A 369 -25.18 -4.76 18.76
CA GLU A 369 -25.97 -5.60 17.85
C GLU A 369 -26.53 -4.85 16.63
N GLU A 370 -26.62 -3.52 16.70
CA GLU A 370 -26.97 -2.64 15.56
C GLU A 370 -26.03 -2.84 14.36
N ALA A 371 -24.78 -3.26 14.58
CA ALA A 371 -23.82 -3.50 13.51
C ALA A 371 -24.21 -4.65 12.57
N ARG A 372 -25.16 -5.51 12.96
CA ARG A 372 -25.70 -6.57 12.10
C ARG A 372 -26.69 -6.04 11.07
N SER A 373 -27.27 -4.87 11.29
CA SER A 373 -28.30 -4.26 10.44
C SER A 373 -27.68 -3.29 9.44
N PHE A 374 -26.76 -3.79 8.62
CA PHE A 374 -26.10 -2.99 7.58
C PHE A 374 -26.97 -2.83 6.32
N GLU A 375 -26.81 -1.70 5.61
CA GLU A 375 -27.49 -1.45 4.33
C GLU A 375 -26.79 -2.21 3.20
N GLU A 376 -25.48 -2.03 3.06
CA GLU A 376 -24.67 -2.69 2.04
C GLU A 376 -23.38 -3.28 2.61
N TYR A 377 -22.88 -4.32 1.94
CA TYR A 377 -21.60 -4.96 2.23
C TYR A 377 -20.83 -5.14 0.92
N HIS A 378 -19.60 -4.62 0.91
CA HIS A 378 -18.68 -4.72 -0.20
C HIS A 378 -17.32 -5.23 0.30
N GLU A 379 -16.65 -6.06 -0.49
CA GLU A 379 -15.29 -6.48 -0.21
C GLU A 379 -14.46 -6.58 -1.50
N LEU A 380 -13.18 -6.22 -1.40
CA LEU A 380 -12.22 -6.39 -2.47
C LEU A 380 -11.00 -7.13 -1.95
N ASP A 381 -10.79 -8.33 -2.49
CA ASP A 381 -9.59 -9.14 -2.26
C ASP A 381 -8.49 -8.72 -3.23
N TRP A 382 -7.51 -7.98 -2.72
CA TRP A 382 -6.37 -7.53 -3.53
C TRP A 382 -5.44 -8.67 -3.93
N GLY A 383 -5.46 -9.81 -3.22
CA GLY A 383 -4.74 -11.02 -3.61
C GLY A 383 -5.32 -11.69 -4.86
N ALA A 384 -6.63 -11.56 -5.07
CA ALA A 384 -7.33 -12.08 -6.25
C ALA A 384 -7.18 -11.16 -7.48
N GLU A 385 -6.80 -9.89 -7.31
CA GLU A 385 -6.63 -8.92 -8.40
C GLU A 385 -5.46 -9.31 -9.34
N PRO A 386 -5.69 -9.63 -10.62
CA PRO A 386 -4.68 -10.21 -11.51
C PRO A 386 -3.51 -9.27 -11.82
N TRP A 387 -3.75 -7.96 -11.75
CA TRP A 387 -2.80 -6.89 -12.06
C TRP A 387 -2.42 -6.08 -10.82
N SER A 388 -2.60 -6.66 -9.63
CA SER A 388 -2.01 -6.18 -8.36
C SER A 388 -1.32 -7.32 -7.61
N ARG A 389 -1.93 -8.52 -7.61
CA ARG A 389 -1.46 -9.76 -7.01
C ARG A 389 -1.25 -9.69 -5.50
N GLY A 390 -1.89 -8.73 -4.84
CA GLY A 390 -1.82 -8.51 -3.40
C GLY A 390 -1.79 -7.02 -3.04
N GLY A 391 -1.62 -6.78 -1.75
CA GLY A 391 -1.57 -5.47 -1.11
C GLY A 391 -1.62 -5.59 0.42
N PRO A 392 -1.59 -4.45 1.15
CA PRO A 392 -1.52 -3.09 0.61
C PRO A 392 -0.15 -2.78 -0.04
N VAL A 393 0.91 -3.43 0.43
CA VAL A 393 2.29 -3.26 -0.02
C VAL A 393 2.91 -4.63 -0.27
N GLY A 394 4.13 -4.67 -0.81
CA GLY A 394 4.93 -5.88 -0.77
C GLY A 394 6.03 -5.82 0.26
N GLY A 395 6.63 -6.97 0.53
CA GLY A 395 7.70 -7.14 1.51
C GLY A 395 8.79 -8.07 1.01
N LEU A 396 9.91 -8.07 1.73
CA LEU A 396 11.04 -8.95 1.47
C LEU A 396 11.18 -10.00 2.57
N PRO A 397 11.40 -11.28 2.21
CA PRO A 397 11.84 -12.28 3.16
C PRO A 397 13.31 -12.06 3.54
N PRO A 398 13.81 -12.78 4.56
CA PRO A 398 15.22 -12.74 4.93
C PRO A 398 16.18 -13.03 3.77
N GLY A 399 17.30 -12.30 3.75
CA GLY A 399 18.44 -12.50 2.85
C GLY A 399 18.33 -11.85 1.47
N VAL A 400 17.23 -11.15 1.17
CA VAL A 400 17.03 -10.52 -0.14
C VAL A 400 17.54 -9.09 -0.18
N LEU A 401 17.36 -8.34 0.91
CA LEU A 401 17.59 -6.89 0.93
C LEU A 401 19.06 -6.57 0.69
N THR A 402 19.95 -7.23 1.41
CA THR A 402 21.40 -7.01 1.35
C THR A 402 22.03 -7.50 0.04
N LYS A 403 21.39 -8.45 -0.66
CA LYS A 403 21.96 -9.13 -1.83
C LYS A 403 21.46 -8.58 -3.16
N SER A 404 20.18 -8.20 -3.26
CA SER A 404 19.56 -7.88 -4.56
C SER A 404 18.66 -6.65 -4.58
N PHE A 405 18.33 -6.03 -3.43
CA PHE A 405 17.39 -4.88 -3.40
C PHE A 405 17.86 -3.65 -4.20
N ALA A 406 19.18 -3.45 -4.35
CA ALA A 406 19.69 -2.38 -5.21
C ALA A 406 19.21 -2.52 -6.68
N HIS A 407 18.99 -3.75 -7.16
CA HIS A 407 18.45 -4.04 -8.49
C HIS A 407 16.96 -3.71 -8.62
N LEU A 408 16.27 -3.40 -7.51
CA LEU A 408 14.89 -2.93 -7.56
C LEU A 408 14.77 -1.56 -8.27
N ARG A 409 15.81 -0.72 -8.14
CA ARG A 409 15.86 0.64 -8.70
C ARG A 409 16.83 0.78 -9.87
N LYS A 410 17.90 -0.03 -9.92
CA LYS A 410 18.96 0.08 -10.93
C LYS A 410 18.40 -0.07 -12.36
N PRO A 411 18.53 0.94 -13.24
CA PRO A 411 18.13 0.83 -14.63
C PRO A 411 18.89 -0.27 -15.37
N GLU A 412 18.23 -0.89 -16.35
CA GLU A 412 18.80 -1.94 -17.21
C GLU A 412 18.73 -1.52 -18.68
N GLY A 413 19.89 -1.17 -19.26
CA GLY A 413 19.94 -0.68 -20.63
C GLY A 413 19.09 0.58 -20.82
N ARG A 414 17.91 0.44 -21.43
CA ARG A 414 16.94 1.52 -21.70
C ARG A 414 15.65 1.40 -20.86
N ILE A 415 15.63 0.46 -19.92
CA ILE A 415 14.51 0.20 -19.03
C ILE A 415 14.80 0.83 -17.67
N HIS A 416 13.89 1.68 -17.21
CA HIS A 416 13.90 2.31 -15.90
C HIS A 416 12.74 1.77 -15.06
N TRP A 417 12.96 1.60 -13.77
CA TRP A 417 11.99 0.97 -12.87
C TRP A 417 11.35 2.02 -11.98
N ALA A 418 10.03 2.05 -11.90
CA ALA A 418 9.25 2.90 -11.00
C ALA A 418 8.32 2.02 -10.14
N GLY A 419 7.27 2.62 -9.57
CA GLY A 419 6.40 1.97 -8.60
C GLY A 419 6.82 2.28 -7.16
N THR A 420 5.86 2.29 -6.25
CA THR A 420 6.07 2.72 -4.85
C THR A 420 7.07 1.84 -4.10
N GLU A 421 7.23 0.58 -4.50
CA GLU A 421 8.25 -0.33 -3.95
C GLU A 421 9.68 0.14 -4.24
N ALA A 422 9.88 0.88 -5.34
CA ALA A 422 11.16 1.47 -5.73
C ALA A 422 11.38 2.88 -5.12
N ALA A 423 10.49 3.35 -4.24
CA ALA A 423 10.64 4.64 -3.57
C ALA A 423 11.76 4.61 -2.51
N THR A 424 12.10 5.78 -1.99
CA THR A 424 12.98 5.95 -0.81
C THR A 424 12.28 6.64 0.36
N GLU A 425 11.13 7.23 0.10
CA GLU A 425 10.25 7.90 1.05
C GLU A 425 8.87 7.27 0.89
N TRP A 426 8.21 6.98 2.00
CA TRP A 426 6.85 6.42 2.03
C TRP A 426 6.66 5.23 1.08
N ILE A 427 7.61 4.29 1.13
CA ILE A 427 7.56 3.03 0.36
C ILE A 427 6.21 2.35 0.61
N GLY A 428 5.50 1.98 -0.45
CA GLY A 428 4.20 1.33 -0.36
C GLY A 428 2.99 2.27 -0.40
N TYR A 429 3.19 3.59 -0.25
CA TYR A 429 2.11 4.59 -0.25
C TYR A 429 1.98 5.33 -1.60
N MET A 430 0.92 6.13 -1.73
CA MET A 430 0.74 7.06 -2.86
C MET A 430 1.90 8.04 -2.98
N GLU A 431 2.40 8.57 -1.86
CA GLU A 431 3.58 9.43 -1.80
C GLU A 431 4.82 8.79 -2.46
N GLY A 432 5.16 7.56 -2.05
CA GLY A 432 6.26 6.81 -2.66
C GLY A 432 6.03 6.48 -4.13
N ALA A 433 4.77 6.31 -4.54
CA ALA A 433 4.43 6.10 -5.95
C ALA A 433 4.81 7.33 -6.80
N ILE A 434 4.42 8.53 -6.35
CA ILE A 434 4.74 9.80 -7.00
C ILE A 434 6.26 9.99 -7.04
N GLN A 435 6.93 9.90 -5.88
CA GLN A 435 8.38 10.08 -5.75
C GLN A 435 9.17 9.15 -6.68
N SER A 436 8.80 7.87 -6.71
CA SER A 436 9.47 6.88 -7.56
C SER A 436 9.24 7.12 -9.05
N GLY A 437 8.04 7.57 -9.44
CA GLY A 437 7.70 7.90 -10.82
C GLY A 437 8.48 9.11 -11.35
N GLU A 438 8.52 10.17 -10.56
CA GLU A 438 9.29 11.39 -10.89
C GLU A 438 10.78 11.11 -10.99
N ARG A 439 11.34 10.31 -10.08
CA ARG A 439 12.75 9.89 -10.16
C ARG A 439 13.04 9.09 -11.43
N ALA A 440 12.18 8.14 -11.81
CA ALA A 440 12.37 7.37 -13.06
C ALA A 440 12.36 8.30 -14.29
N ALA A 441 11.44 9.27 -14.32
CA ALA A 441 11.40 10.28 -15.36
C ALA A 441 12.71 11.08 -15.42
N ASP A 442 13.24 11.53 -14.28
CA ASP A 442 14.51 12.29 -14.21
C ASP A 442 15.73 11.48 -14.68
N GLU A 443 15.73 10.17 -14.44
CA GLU A 443 16.77 9.27 -14.97
C GLU A 443 16.70 9.14 -16.49
N VAL A 444 15.50 9.04 -17.05
CA VAL A 444 15.28 8.97 -18.50
C VAL A 444 15.66 10.30 -19.16
N LEU A 445 15.23 11.43 -18.59
CA LEU A 445 15.51 12.78 -19.12
C LEU A 445 17.01 13.07 -19.22
N ARG A 446 17.81 12.61 -18.24
CA ARG A 446 19.28 12.74 -18.27
C ARG A 446 19.95 11.98 -19.42
N ARG A 447 19.23 11.11 -20.11
CA ARG A 447 19.74 10.24 -21.18
C ARG A 447 19.08 10.50 -22.54
N LEU A 448 18.10 11.41 -22.62
CA LEU A 448 17.28 11.68 -23.81
C LEU A 448 17.85 12.76 -24.72
#